data_AF-A0A0N0KDX7-F1
#
_entry.id   AF-A0A0N0KDX7-F1
#
_cell.length_a   1.000
_cell.length_b   1.000
_cell.length_c   1.000
_cell.angle_alpha   90.00
_cell.angle_beta   90.00
_cell.angle_gamma   90.00
#
_symmetry.space_group_name_H-M   'P 1'
#
loop_
_entity.id
_entity.type
_entity.pdbx_description
1 polymer ?
#
loop_
_entity_poly.entity_id
_entity_poly.type
_entity_poly.pdbx_seq_one_letter_code
_entity_poly.pdbx_strand_id
1 'polypeptide(L)'
;MTNTTTARPVTGTSAEVTSPLRDTLRQMLAVLQEERHALAGLDLDLIMGCASSKAELCGTLADVGDALVDEECRALLDSARRLNEANRRVRNLIAANVSARLDALTGSTPLYRAGAQVHRLRSA
;
A
#
# COMPACT_ATOMS: atom_id res chain seq x y z
N MET A 1 0.96 -33.23 -50.81
CA MET A 1 1.34 -31.91 -50.28
C MET A 1 0.91 -31.85 -48.83
N THR A 2 1.79 -32.26 -47.92
CA THR A 2 1.51 -32.36 -46.47
C THR A 2 2.05 -31.12 -45.78
N ASN A 3 1.15 -30.25 -45.30
CA ASN A 3 1.53 -29.10 -44.47
C ASN A 3 1.84 -29.59 -43.05
N THR A 4 3.13 -29.59 -42.72
CA THR A 4 3.62 -29.77 -41.35
C THR A 4 3.72 -28.39 -40.68
N THR A 5 2.67 -27.98 -39.99
CA THR A 5 2.71 -26.81 -39.10
C THR A 5 3.33 -27.24 -37.77
N THR A 6 4.63 -27.00 -37.64
CA THR A 6 5.37 -27.13 -36.38
C THR A 6 4.88 -26.06 -35.40
N ALA A 7 4.10 -26.46 -34.40
CA ALA A 7 3.85 -25.67 -33.21
C ALA A 7 5.16 -25.53 -32.42
N ARG A 8 5.70 -24.30 -32.34
CA ARG A 8 6.81 -23.97 -31.44
C ARG A 8 6.28 -23.84 -30.00
N PRO A 9 6.97 -24.39 -28.99
CA PRO A 9 6.63 -24.13 -27.60
C PRO A 9 7.05 -22.69 -27.24
N VAL A 10 6.14 -21.92 -26.64
CA VAL A 10 6.45 -20.64 -25.99
C VAL A 10 7.02 -20.93 -24.61
N THR A 11 8.30 -21.27 -24.55
CA THR A 11 9.09 -21.20 -23.31
C THR A 11 9.58 -19.77 -23.14
N GLY A 12 8.68 -18.86 -22.79
CA GLY A 12 9.06 -17.59 -22.17
C GLY A 12 9.51 -17.91 -20.75
N THR A 13 10.79 -17.70 -20.46
CA THR A 13 11.39 -17.98 -19.15
C THR A 13 10.66 -17.16 -18.09
N SER A 14 10.22 -17.76 -16.98
CA SER A 14 9.51 -17.06 -15.89
C SER A 14 10.18 -15.75 -15.45
N ALA A 15 11.52 -15.68 -15.56
CA ALA A 15 12.33 -14.51 -15.28
C ALA A 15 12.00 -13.26 -16.13
N GLU A 16 11.58 -13.41 -17.39
CA GLU A 16 11.22 -12.27 -18.25
C GLU A 16 9.90 -11.61 -17.81
N VAL A 17 8.96 -12.41 -17.28
CA VAL A 17 7.67 -11.93 -16.76
C VAL A 17 7.78 -11.37 -15.34
N THR A 18 8.76 -11.83 -14.55
CA THR A 18 9.03 -11.28 -13.21
C THR A 18 9.67 -9.87 -13.28
N SER A 19 10.38 -9.52 -14.36
CA SER A 19 10.93 -8.16 -14.55
C SER A 19 9.86 -7.04 -14.52
N PRO A 20 8.80 -7.07 -15.34
CA PRO A 20 7.76 -6.04 -15.32
C PRO A 20 6.98 -5.99 -13.99
N LEU A 21 6.83 -7.12 -13.30
CA LEU A 21 6.25 -7.14 -11.95
C LEU A 21 7.13 -6.37 -10.97
N ARG A 22 8.44 -6.65 -10.93
CA ARG A 22 9.39 -5.93 -10.07
C ARG A 22 9.40 -4.44 -10.36
N ASP A 23 9.34 -4.06 -11.64
CA ASP A 23 9.31 -2.65 -12.03
C ASP A 23 8.02 -1.96 -11.56
N THR A 24 6.87 -2.64 -11.71
CA THR A 24 5.59 -2.16 -11.17
C THR A 24 5.64 -1.97 -9.65
N LEU A 25 6.25 -2.91 -8.91
CA LEU A 25 6.43 -2.81 -7.46
C LEU A 25 7.39 -1.68 -7.05
N ARG A 26 8.46 -1.45 -7.81
CA ARG A 26 9.37 -0.32 -7.61
C ARG A 26 8.67 1.02 -7.86
N GLN A 27 7.81 1.08 -8.88
CA GLN A 27 6.99 2.27 -9.13
C GLN A 27 5.99 2.52 -7.99
N MET A 28 5.35 1.47 -7.46
CA MET A 28 4.50 1.57 -6.26
C MET A 28 5.28 2.12 -5.06
N LEU A 29 6.51 1.66 -4.82
CA LEU A 29 7.37 2.20 -3.77
C LEU A 29 7.70 3.68 -3.97
N ALA A 30 7.94 4.11 -5.21
CA ALA A 30 8.21 5.50 -5.52
C ALA A 30 6.98 6.39 -5.21
N VAL A 31 5.79 5.99 -5.68
CA VAL A 31 4.53 6.71 -5.41
C VAL A 31 4.22 6.77 -3.91
N LEU A 32 4.44 5.69 -3.15
CA LEU A 32 4.25 5.69 -1.71
C LEU A 32 5.23 6.61 -0.98
N GLN A 33 6.46 6.75 -1.47
CA GLN A 33 7.42 7.70 -0.93
C GLN A 33 7.04 9.14 -1.27
N GLU A 34 6.59 9.40 -2.49
CA GLU A 34 6.08 10.71 -2.90
C GLU A 34 4.87 11.12 -2.06
N GLU A 35 3.90 10.22 -1.88
CA GLU A 35 2.75 10.45 -1.00
C GLU A 35 3.19 10.81 0.42
N ARG A 36 4.25 10.17 0.95
CA ARG A 36 4.78 10.50 2.28
C ARG A 36 5.27 11.95 2.35
N HIS A 37 5.96 12.42 1.31
CA HIS A 37 6.41 13.81 1.23
C HIS A 37 5.23 14.78 1.07
N ALA A 38 4.25 14.42 0.22
CA ALA A 38 3.03 15.21 0.03
C ALA A 38 2.22 15.32 1.33
N LEU A 39 2.08 14.24 2.10
CA LEU A 39 1.44 14.24 3.42
C LEU A 39 2.18 15.13 4.43
N ALA A 40 3.51 15.17 4.39
CA ALA A 40 4.30 16.05 5.24
C ALA A 40 4.15 17.53 4.86
N GLY A 41 3.99 17.82 3.56
CA GLY A 41 3.73 19.16 3.03
C GLY A 41 2.25 19.58 3.03
N LEU A 42 1.33 18.66 3.36
CA LEU A 42 -0.12 18.83 3.20
C LEU A 42 -0.53 19.25 1.77
N ASP A 43 0.19 18.74 0.77
CA ASP A 43 -0.04 19.04 -0.65
C ASP A 43 -1.19 18.19 -1.20
N LEU A 44 -2.38 18.78 -1.31
CA LEU A 44 -3.59 18.07 -1.73
C LEU A 44 -3.50 17.58 -3.18
N ASP A 45 -2.94 18.38 -4.09
CA ASP A 45 -2.88 18.04 -5.50
C ASP A 45 -1.96 16.84 -5.73
N LEU A 46 -0.80 16.83 -5.06
CA LEU A 46 0.10 15.67 -5.08
C LEU A 46 -0.50 14.44 -4.40
N ILE A 47 -1.24 14.59 -3.29
CA ILE A 47 -1.95 13.47 -2.65
C ILE A 47 -2.97 12.85 -3.61
N MET A 48 -3.74 13.67 -4.32
CA MET A 48 -4.72 13.20 -5.31
C MET A 48 -4.04 12.52 -6.50
N GLY A 49 -2.93 13.07 -7.00
CA GLY A 49 -2.11 12.45 -8.04
C GLY A 49 -1.58 11.08 -7.61
N CYS A 50 -1.02 10.98 -6.39
CA CYS A 50 -0.56 9.72 -5.82
C CYS A 50 -1.70 8.71 -5.67
N ALA A 51 -2.90 9.13 -5.29
CA ALA A 51 -4.06 8.25 -5.17
C ALA A 51 -4.44 7.61 -6.51
N SER A 52 -4.48 8.41 -7.59
CA SER A 52 -4.74 7.92 -8.95
C SER A 52 -3.65 6.94 -9.41
N SER A 53 -2.37 7.30 -9.28
CA SER A 53 -1.25 6.44 -9.67
C SER A 53 -1.25 5.10 -8.91
N LYS A 54 -1.58 5.10 -7.61
CA LYS A 54 -1.74 3.86 -6.83
C LYS A 54 -2.88 3.01 -7.35
N ALA A 55 -4.01 3.60 -7.71
CA ALA A 55 -5.16 2.87 -8.25
C ALA A 55 -4.81 2.20 -9.58
N GLU A 56 -4.11 2.90 -10.47
CA GLU A 56 -3.62 2.36 -11.75
C GLU A 56 -2.65 1.20 -11.54
N LEU A 57 -1.64 1.36 -10.66
CA LEU A 57 -0.68 0.30 -10.34
C LEU A 57 -1.36 -0.92 -9.69
N CYS A 58 -2.33 -0.71 -8.80
CA CYS A 58 -3.15 -1.79 -8.26
C CYS A 58 -3.94 -2.51 -9.35
N GLY A 59 -4.45 -1.79 -10.35
CA GLY A 59 -5.09 -2.38 -11.53
C GLY A 59 -4.14 -3.27 -12.31
N THR A 60 -2.92 -2.82 -12.58
CA THR A 60 -1.87 -3.62 -13.24
C THR A 60 -1.50 -4.87 -12.44
N LEU A 61 -1.51 -4.79 -11.10
CA LEU A 61 -1.18 -5.90 -10.22
C LEU A 61 -2.34 -6.90 -10.01
N ALA A 62 -3.58 -6.55 -10.39
CA ALA A 62 -4.77 -7.37 -10.09
C ALA A 62 -4.74 -8.75 -10.76
N ASP A 63 -4.11 -8.87 -11.93
CA ASP A 63 -4.04 -10.10 -12.72
C ASP A 63 -2.76 -10.91 -12.46
N VAL A 64 -1.92 -10.49 -11.50
CA VAL A 64 -0.66 -11.17 -11.17
C VAL A 64 -0.94 -12.41 -10.32
N GLY A 65 -0.65 -13.59 -10.85
CA GLY A 65 -0.75 -14.85 -10.12
C GLY A 65 0.45 -15.09 -9.18
N ASP A 66 0.20 -15.79 -8.06
CA ASP A 66 1.19 -16.10 -7.02
C ASP A 66 2.49 -16.75 -7.54
N ALA A 67 2.40 -17.53 -8.62
CA ALA A 67 3.56 -18.20 -9.23
C ALA A 67 4.60 -17.23 -9.81
N LEU A 68 4.23 -15.97 -10.05
CA LEU A 68 5.11 -14.91 -10.57
C LEU A 68 5.82 -14.14 -9.45
N VAL A 69 5.40 -14.32 -8.19
CA VAL A 69 5.97 -13.62 -7.03
C VAL A 69 7.18 -14.39 -6.52
N ASP A 70 8.36 -13.95 -6.93
CA ASP A 70 9.64 -14.44 -6.42
C ASP A 70 10.04 -13.76 -5.10
N GLU A 71 11.20 -14.12 -4.56
CA GLU A 71 11.67 -13.61 -3.26
C GLU A 71 11.95 -12.10 -3.28
N GLU A 72 12.45 -11.56 -4.39
CA GLU A 72 12.66 -10.12 -4.52
C GLU A 72 11.32 -9.37 -4.56
N CYS A 73 10.32 -9.90 -5.27
CA CYS A 73 8.97 -9.35 -5.27
C CYS A 73 8.36 -9.33 -3.86
N ARG A 74 8.56 -10.40 -3.06
CA ARG A 74 8.11 -10.43 -1.65
C ARG A 74 8.77 -9.32 -0.82
N ALA A 75 10.08 -9.11 -0.97
CA ALA A 75 10.78 -8.05 -0.26
C ALA A 75 10.27 -6.65 -0.65
N LEU A 76 9.95 -6.42 -1.94
CA LEU A 76 9.37 -5.18 -2.43
C LEU A 76 7.93 -4.97 -1.90
N LEU A 77 7.10 -6.00 -1.93
CA LEU A 77 5.73 -6.00 -1.39
C LEU A 77 5.72 -5.66 0.11
N ASP A 78 6.59 -6.29 0.88
CA ASP A 78 6.72 -6.01 2.32
C ASP A 78 7.17 -4.56 2.58
N SER A 79 8.08 -4.04 1.77
CA SER A 79 8.52 -2.65 1.85
C SER A 79 7.38 -1.68 1.51
N ALA A 80 6.61 -1.97 0.47
CA ALA A 80 5.46 -1.16 0.06
C ALA A 80 4.37 -1.18 1.15
N ARG A 81 4.11 -2.34 1.74
CA ARG A 81 3.19 -2.48 2.87
C ARG A 81 3.61 -1.63 4.06
N ARG A 82 4.89 -1.65 4.43
CA ARG A 82 5.43 -0.84 5.53
C ARG A 82 5.29 0.67 5.27
N LEU A 83 5.59 1.12 4.05
CA LEU A 83 5.44 2.53 3.67
C LEU A 83 3.97 2.98 3.65
N ASN A 84 3.08 2.19 3.06
CA ASN A 84 1.66 2.51 3.03
C ASN A 84 1.06 2.59 4.45
N GLU A 85 1.50 1.70 5.34
CA GLU A 85 1.11 1.76 6.75
C GLU A 85 1.59 3.04 7.43
N ALA A 86 2.81 3.50 7.14
CA ALA A 86 3.32 4.77 7.63
C ALA A 86 2.48 5.95 7.11
N ASN A 87 2.16 5.98 5.80
CA ASN A 87 1.31 7.03 5.21
C ASN A 87 -0.08 7.06 5.85
N ARG A 88 -0.69 5.88 6.07
CA ARG A 88 -1.98 5.75 6.77
C ARG A 88 -1.92 6.35 8.18
N ARG A 89 -0.85 6.09 8.93
CA ARG A 89 -0.67 6.64 10.29
C ARG A 89 -0.58 8.16 10.27
N VAL A 90 0.18 8.74 9.33
CA VAL A 90 0.30 10.20 9.18
C VAL A 90 -1.07 10.83 8.90
N ARG A 91 -1.80 10.34 7.90
CA ARG A 91 -3.15 10.83 7.57
C ARG A 91 -4.10 10.75 8.77
N ASN A 92 -4.09 9.61 9.47
CA ASN A 92 -4.96 9.40 10.62
C ASN A 92 -4.59 10.32 11.79
N LEU A 93 -3.31 10.60 12.01
CA LEU A 93 -2.85 11.54 13.03
C LEU A 93 -3.32 12.96 12.72
N ILE A 94 -3.24 13.38 11.46
CA ILE A 94 -3.75 14.68 11.01
C ILE A 94 -5.25 14.78 11.28
N ALA A 95 -6.03 13.76 10.88
CA ALA A 95 -7.47 13.72 11.11
C ALA A 95 -7.80 13.80 12.61
N ALA A 96 -7.13 13.00 13.45
CA ALA A 96 -7.32 13.01 14.90
C ALA A 96 -7.00 14.38 15.52
N ASN A 97 -5.94 15.06 15.06
CA ASN A 97 -5.59 16.40 15.52
C ASN A 97 -6.65 17.44 15.17
N VAL A 98 -7.21 17.37 13.95
CA VAL A 98 -8.30 18.27 13.53
C VAL A 98 -9.56 17.99 14.36
N SER A 99 -9.97 16.74 14.51
CA SER A 99 -11.13 16.36 15.35
C SER A 99 -10.98 16.86 16.78
N ALA A 100 -9.83 16.60 17.42
CA ALA A 100 -9.58 17.03 18.80
C ALA A 100 -9.70 18.55 18.99
N ARG A 101 -9.28 19.34 18.00
CA ARG A 101 -9.43 20.80 18.03
C ARG A 101 -10.88 21.24 17.87
N LEU A 102 -11.63 20.61 16.97
CA LEU A 102 -13.05 20.90 16.79
C LEU A 102 -13.85 20.54 18.05
N ASP A 103 -13.56 19.40 18.68
CA ASP A 103 -14.18 18.97 19.93
C ASP A 103 -13.91 19.96 21.07
N ALA A 104 -12.67 20.47 21.16
CA ALA A 104 -12.30 21.48 22.16
C ALA A 104 -13.06 22.81 21.98
N LEU A 105 -13.29 23.24 20.73
CA LEU A 105 -14.04 24.46 20.43
C LEU A 105 -15.54 24.33 20.69
N THR A 106 -16.08 23.12 20.56
CA THR A 106 -17.52 22.84 20.74
C THR A 106 -17.87 22.39 22.16
N GLY A 107 -16.88 22.27 23.04
CA GLY A 107 -17.06 21.82 24.42
C GLY A 107 -17.37 20.33 24.56
N SER A 108 -17.33 19.57 23.46
CA SER A 108 -17.47 18.11 23.42
C SER A 108 -16.13 17.41 23.55
N THR A 109 -15.24 17.92 24.40
CA THR A 109 -13.99 17.23 24.74
C THR A 109 -14.35 15.85 25.30
N PRO A 110 -13.92 14.74 24.68
CA PRO A 110 -14.10 13.43 25.27
C PRO A 110 -13.36 13.44 26.59
N LEU A 111 -14.10 13.44 27.71
CA LEU A 111 -13.50 13.33 29.02
C LEU A 111 -12.65 12.06 29.05
N TYR A 112 -11.40 12.19 29.48
CA TYR A 112 -10.46 11.09 29.66
C TYR A 112 -11.16 9.91 30.36
N ARG A 113 -11.43 8.83 29.61
CA ARG A 113 -11.90 7.55 30.19
C ARG A 113 -10.68 6.69 30.47
N ALA A 114 -9.99 6.94 31.57
CA ALA A 114 -9.18 5.89 32.18
C ALA A 114 -10.09 4.76 32.62
N GLY A 115 -9.97 3.59 32.00
CA GLY A 115 -10.56 2.36 32.53
C GLY A 115 -11.33 1.52 31.52
N ALA A 116 -10.60 0.89 30.59
CA ALA A 116 -11.00 -0.41 30.03
C ALA A 116 -9.76 -1.26 29.73
N GLN A 117 -8.79 -1.24 30.64
CA GLN A 117 -7.74 -2.24 30.69
C GLN A 117 -7.64 -2.75 32.14
N VAL A 118 -8.75 -3.25 32.67
CA VAL A 118 -8.74 -4.09 33.87
C VAL A 118 -8.69 -5.54 33.40
N HIS A 119 -7.45 -5.98 33.23
CA HIS A 119 -6.94 -7.31 33.55
C HIS A 119 -7.99 -8.40 33.84
N ARG A 120 -8.13 -9.37 32.93
CA ARG A 120 -8.68 -10.70 33.27
C ARG A 120 -7.67 -11.80 32.93
N LEU A 121 -6.49 -11.73 33.56
CA LEU A 121 -5.69 -12.92 33.87
C LEU A 121 -6.06 -13.37 35.29
N ARG A 122 -6.72 -14.53 35.38
CA ARG A 122 -6.79 -15.48 36.50
C ARG A 122 -7.62 -16.67 36.00
N SER A 123 -6.98 -17.75 35.57
CA SER A 123 -6.67 -18.93 36.38
C SER A 123 -7.93 -19.70 36.81
N ALA A 124 -8.27 -20.73 36.03
CA ALA A 124 -8.73 -22.04 36.48
C ALA A 124 -8.46 -23.04 35.35
#